data_AF-A0A951N2Y4-F1
#
_entry.id   AF-A0A951N2Y4-F1
#
_cell.length_a   1.000
_cell.length_b   1.000
_cell.length_c   1.000
_cell.angle_alpha   90.00
_cell.angle_beta   90.00
_cell.angle_gamma   90.00
#
_symmetry.space_group_name_H-M   'P 1'
#
loop_
_entity.id
_entity.type
_entity.pdbx_description
1 polymer ?
#
loop_
_entity_poly.entity_id
_entity_poly.type
_entity_poly.pdbx_seq_one_letter_code
_entity_poly.pdbx_strand_id
1 'polypeptide(L)'
;GPVVQCNIAERGIVDGHGGCMNMGGICIGCTMPGFPDKFSPIYEVPPGSYLSSNTSRVAGGFIRRMRNISKIDKNMTPRWDKEGAPSGWARSKTGPKGALKQVHKFYAKYQHTHESYN
;
A
#
# COMPACT_ATOMS: atom_id res chain seq x y z
N GLY A 1 7.24 3.52 16.67
CA GLY A 1 6.05 4.38 16.56
C GLY A 1 6.45 5.67 15.87
N PRO A 2 5.50 6.55 15.48
CA PRO A 2 5.77 7.68 14.59
C PRO A 2 6.76 8.70 15.16
N VAL A 3 6.84 8.82 16.48
CA VAL A 3 7.72 9.77 17.19
C VAL A 3 8.84 9.09 17.98
N VAL A 4 8.87 7.75 18.01
CA VAL A 4 9.76 6.96 18.89
C VAL A 4 11.03 6.58 18.14
N GLN A 5 12.18 6.84 18.75
CA GLN A 5 13.51 6.50 18.24
C GLN A 5 13.81 5.05 18.63
N CYS A 6 13.41 4.12 17.78
CA CYS A 6 13.62 2.69 17.96
C CYS A 6 13.70 1.99 16.60
N ASN A 7 14.73 1.16 16.42
CA ASN A 7 14.99 0.44 15.16
C ASN A 7 14.34 -0.95 15.10
N ILE A 8 13.60 -1.39 16.13
CA ILE A 8 12.99 -2.74 16.19
C ILE A 8 12.08 -3.04 14.99
N ALA A 9 11.41 -2.02 14.42
CA ALA A 9 10.54 -2.23 13.25
C ALA A 9 11.32 -2.61 11.98
N GLU A 10 12.57 -2.15 11.86
CA GLU A 10 13.45 -2.45 10.72
C GLU A 10 14.36 -3.64 11.02
N ARG A 11 14.86 -3.75 12.26
CA ARG A 11 15.84 -4.76 12.70
C ARG A 11 15.20 -6.08 13.14
N GLY A 12 13.95 -6.09 13.61
CA GLY A 12 13.38 -7.21 14.36
C GLY A 12 13.90 -7.28 15.81
N ILE A 13 13.38 -8.22 16.60
CA ILE A 13 13.78 -8.44 18.00
C ILE A 13 14.89 -9.49 18.07
N VAL A 14 14.68 -10.66 17.46
CA VAL A 14 15.65 -11.77 17.42
C VAL A 14 15.85 -12.17 15.96
N ASP A 15 17.07 -12.05 15.45
CA ASP A 15 17.45 -12.44 14.08
C ASP A 15 16.51 -11.94 12.97
N GLY A 16 16.03 -10.70 13.07
CA GLY A 16 15.08 -10.14 12.09
C GLY A 16 13.63 -10.57 12.30
N HIS A 17 13.36 -11.48 13.25
CA HIS A 17 12.02 -11.91 13.60
C HIS A 17 11.40 -11.03 14.67
N GLY A 18 10.08 -10.84 14.56
CA GLY A 18 9.31 -10.11 15.54
C GLY A 18 9.27 -8.61 15.28
N GLY A 19 9.14 -7.89 16.39
CA GLY A 19 9.00 -6.44 16.44
C GLY A 19 7.61 -6.05 16.90
N CYS A 20 7.55 -5.04 17.79
CA CYS A 20 6.31 -4.64 18.44
C CYS A 20 5.22 -4.34 17.40
N MET A 21 5.47 -3.37 16.52
CA MET A 21 4.49 -2.94 15.51
C MET A 21 4.30 -3.95 14.38
N ASN A 22 5.34 -4.71 14.04
CA ASN A 22 5.29 -5.72 12.97
C ASN A 22 4.39 -6.90 13.35
N MET A 23 4.31 -7.22 14.64
CA MET A 23 3.47 -8.28 15.21
C MET A 23 2.12 -7.77 15.75
N GLY A 24 1.72 -6.53 15.43
CA GLY A 24 0.45 -5.96 15.87
C GLY A 24 0.42 -5.42 17.31
N GLY A 25 1.56 -5.43 18.01
CA GLY A 25 1.72 -4.76 19.30
C GLY A 25 1.87 -3.25 19.14
N ILE A 26 1.25 -2.48 20.04
CA ILE A 26 1.39 -1.03 20.06
C ILE A 26 2.81 -0.63 20.46
N CYS A 27 3.32 0.45 19.87
CA CYS A 27 4.60 1.01 20.28
C CYS A 27 4.38 1.92 21.50
N ILE A 28 4.86 1.47 22.66
CA ILE A 28 4.70 2.19 23.93
C ILE A 28 5.78 3.25 24.19
N GLY A 29 6.83 3.31 23.35
CA GLY A 29 7.93 4.27 23.53
C GLY A 29 8.96 3.86 24.58
N CYS A 30 9.17 2.57 24.85
CA CYS A 30 10.10 2.09 25.90
C CYS A 30 11.56 2.56 25.77
N THR A 31 11.99 3.02 24.59
CA THR A 31 13.34 3.54 24.35
C THR A 31 13.45 5.05 24.55
N MET A 32 12.33 5.74 24.82
CA MET A 32 12.31 7.19 25.03
C MET A 32 12.55 7.54 26.50
N PRO A 33 13.26 8.65 26.80
CA PRO A 33 13.58 9.04 28.16
C PRO A 33 12.35 9.47 28.98
N GLY A 34 11.25 9.83 28.32
CA GLY A 34 10.00 10.23 28.97
C GLY A 34 9.04 9.07 29.26
N PHE A 35 9.47 7.83 29.05
CA PHE A 35 8.68 6.64 29.35
C PHE A 35 8.74 6.32 30.86
N PRO A 36 7.62 5.99 31.54
CA PRO A 36 6.26 5.80 31.00
C PRO A 36 5.36 7.05 31.04
N ASP A 37 5.73 8.09 31.79
CA ASP A 37 4.82 9.17 32.17
C ASP A 37 4.24 9.93 30.98
N LYS A 38 5.07 10.28 29.99
CA LYS A 38 4.63 11.03 28.79
C LYS A 38 3.86 10.18 27.78
N PHE A 39 3.83 8.87 27.96
CA PHE A 39 3.14 7.91 27.08
C PHE A 39 1.91 7.29 27.75
N SER A 40 1.60 7.71 28.98
CA SER A 40 0.37 7.31 29.67
C SER A 40 -0.78 8.27 29.28
N PRO A 41 -2.00 7.76 29.00
CA PRO A 41 -2.42 6.36 28.93
C PRO A 41 -1.95 5.64 27.66
N ILE A 42 -1.37 4.44 27.81
CA ILE A 42 -0.69 3.72 26.71
C ILE A 42 -1.63 3.34 25.56
N TYR A 43 -2.90 3.06 25.86
CA TYR A 43 -3.89 2.61 24.87
C TYR A 43 -4.63 3.75 24.17
N GLU A 44 -4.47 4.99 24.64
CA GLU A 44 -5.15 6.13 24.03
C GLU A 44 -4.39 6.62 22.80
N VAL A 45 -5.14 7.13 21.82
CA VAL A 45 -4.55 7.61 20.57
C VAL A 45 -3.74 8.88 20.88
N PRO A 46 -2.46 8.95 20.51
CA PRO A 46 -1.66 10.14 20.80
C PRO A 46 -2.24 11.35 20.04
N PRO A 47 -2.32 12.54 20.66
CA PRO A 47 -3.05 13.68 20.10
C PRO A 47 -2.51 14.12 18.73
N GLY A 48 -1.21 13.98 18.47
CA GLY A 48 -0.60 14.28 17.17
C GLY A 48 -0.95 13.30 16.04
N SER A 49 -1.46 12.10 16.36
CA SER A 49 -1.74 11.07 15.37
C SER A 49 -3.11 11.17 14.70
N TYR A 50 -4.04 11.95 15.27
CA TYR A 50 -5.35 12.17 14.65
C TYR A 50 -5.23 12.88 13.29
N LEU A 51 -4.37 13.90 13.22
CA LEU A 51 -4.14 14.65 11.99
C LEU A 51 -3.53 13.76 10.90
N SER A 52 -2.46 13.03 11.22
CA SER A 52 -1.80 12.13 10.27
C SER A 52 -2.70 10.95 9.86
N SER A 53 -3.57 10.47 10.74
CA SER A 53 -4.49 9.37 10.44
C SER A 53 -5.55 9.77 9.42
N ASN A 54 -6.10 10.97 9.56
CA ASN A 54 -7.15 11.46 8.66
C ASN A 54 -6.58 11.80 7.27
N THR A 55 -5.43 12.46 7.21
CA THR A 55 -4.78 12.77 5.92
C THR A 55 -4.34 11.49 5.20
N SER A 56 -3.76 10.53 5.93
CA SER A 56 -3.36 9.23 5.36
C SER A 56 -4.56 8.42 4.85
N ARG A 57 -5.74 8.53 5.47
CA ARG A 57 -6.96 7.86 4.98
C ARG A 57 -7.41 8.41 3.63
N VAL A 58 -7.46 9.73 3.48
CA VAL A 58 -7.90 10.38 2.23
C VAL A 58 -6.92 10.09 1.10
N ALA A 59 -5.63 10.38 1.33
CA ALA A 59 -4.59 10.12 0.34
C ALA A 59 -4.47 8.63 0.01
N GLY A 60 -4.52 7.77 1.03
CA GLY A 60 -4.44 6.31 0.88
C GLY A 60 -5.62 5.72 0.11
N GLY A 61 -6.82 6.28 0.26
CA GLY A 61 -8.00 5.87 -0.51
C GLY A 61 -7.84 6.13 -2.00
N PHE A 62 -7.39 7.33 -2.37
CA PHE A 62 -7.11 7.69 -3.77
C PHE A 62 -5.97 6.85 -4.36
N ILE A 63 -4.85 6.73 -3.65
CA ILE A 63 -3.69 5.94 -4.09
C ILE A 63 -4.07 4.46 -4.26
N ARG A 64 -4.86 3.87 -3.36
CA ARG A 64 -5.34 2.48 -3.53
C ARG A 64 -6.20 2.32 -4.77
N ARG A 65 -7.08 3.27 -5.06
CA ARG A 65 -7.92 3.23 -6.27
C ARG A 65 -7.05 3.21 -7.53
N MET A 66 -6.09 4.12 -7.62
CA MET A 66 -5.17 4.19 -8.76
C MET A 66 -4.32 2.92 -8.89
N ARG A 67 -3.71 2.46 -7.79
CA ARG A 67 -2.93 1.21 -7.78
C ARG A 67 -3.75 0.00 -8.19
N ASN A 68 -5.04 -0.05 -7.86
CA ASN A 68 -5.91 -1.14 -8.28
C ASN A 68 -6.18 -1.13 -9.79
N ILE A 69 -6.31 0.05 -10.40
CA ILE A 69 -6.44 0.17 -11.87
C ILE A 69 -5.17 -0.36 -12.54
N SER A 70 -3.99 0.07 -12.09
CA SER A 70 -2.71 -0.43 -12.61
C SER A 70 -2.54 -1.94 -12.37
N LYS A 71 -2.99 -2.47 -11.22
CA LYS A 71 -2.95 -3.91 -10.93
C LYS A 71 -3.80 -4.72 -11.91
N ILE A 72 -4.96 -4.21 -12.31
CA ILE A 72 -5.84 -4.89 -13.29
C ILE A 72 -5.15 -4.98 -14.65
N ASP A 73 -4.54 -3.89 -15.12
CA ASP A 73 -3.73 -3.84 -16.35
C ASP A 73 -2.56 -4.83 -16.29
N LYS A 74 -1.75 -4.79 -15.21
CA LYS A 74 -0.60 -5.69 -15.03
C LYS A 74 -0.95 -7.16 -14.85
N ASN A 75 -2.18 -7.48 -14.46
CA ASN A 75 -2.67 -8.86 -14.40
C ASN A 75 -3.08 -9.40 -15.79
N MET A 76 -3.08 -8.58 -16.83
CA MET A 76 -3.38 -8.97 -18.21
C MET A 76 -2.09 -9.03 -19.04
N THR A 77 -2.01 -10.01 -19.94
CA THR A 77 -0.93 -10.09 -20.94
C THR A 77 -1.43 -9.52 -22.27
N PRO A 78 -0.53 -9.05 -23.17
CA PRO A 78 -0.92 -8.54 -24.49
C PRO A 78 -1.70 -9.56 -25.34
N ARG A 79 -1.44 -10.85 -25.12
CA ARG A 79 -2.16 -11.96 -25.75
C ARG A 79 -3.62 -12.02 -25.28
N TRP A 80 -3.86 -11.88 -23.97
CA TRP A 80 -5.20 -11.96 -23.38
C TRP A 80 -6.06 -10.72 -23.64
N ASP A 81 -5.46 -9.60 -24.04
CA ASP A 81 -6.21 -8.43 -24.53
C ASP A 81 -6.86 -8.71 -25.90
N LYS A 82 -6.21 -9.54 -26.73
CA LYS A 82 -6.70 -9.91 -28.08
C LYS A 82 -7.57 -11.17 -28.07
N GLU A 83 -7.10 -12.23 -27.42
CA GLU A 83 -7.69 -13.58 -27.48
C GLU A 83 -8.64 -13.86 -26.29
N GLY A 84 -8.68 -12.98 -25.29
CA GLY A 84 -9.34 -13.25 -24.02
C GLY A 84 -8.52 -14.20 -23.14
N ALA A 85 -8.81 -14.22 -21.84
CA ALA A 85 -8.08 -15.07 -20.92
C ALA A 85 -8.44 -16.56 -21.07
N PRO A 86 -7.45 -17.47 -21.07
CA PRO A 86 -7.63 -18.85 -21.51
C PRO A 86 -8.36 -19.76 -20.51
N SER A 87 -8.49 -19.40 -19.24
CA SER A 87 -9.10 -20.29 -18.24
C SER A 87 -10.57 -19.94 -17.93
N GLY A 88 -11.38 -20.98 -17.72
CA GLY A 88 -12.79 -20.84 -17.31
C GLY A 88 -12.97 -20.15 -15.95
N TRP A 89 -11.91 -20.13 -15.13
CA TRP A 89 -11.84 -19.49 -13.81
C TRP A 89 -11.08 -18.16 -13.80
N ALA A 90 -10.51 -17.75 -14.94
CA ALA A 90 -9.80 -16.50 -15.03
C ALA A 90 -10.78 -15.34 -14.88
N ARG A 91 -10.71 -14.67 -13.73
CA ARG A 91 -11.45 -13.44 -13.45
C ARG A 91 -11.16 -12.34 -14.49
N SER A 92 -10.12 -12.47 -15.30
CA SER A 92 -9.81 -11.59 -16.43
C SER A 92 -10.74 -11.70 -17.64
N LYS A 93 -11.71 -12.65 -17.70
CA LYS A 93 -12.84 -12.57 -18.65
C LYS A 93 -13.70 -11.32 -18.42
N THR A 94 -13.60 -10.70 -17.24
CA THR A 94 -14.01 -9.30 -17.02
C THR A 94 -12.81 -8.39 -17.26
N GLY A 95 -12.39 -8.23 -18.51
CA GLY A 95 -11.48 -7.13 -18.85
C GLY A 95 -12.08 -5.79 -18.42
N PRO A 96 -11.28 -4.73 -18.31
CA PRO A 96 -11.80 -3.41 -17.96
C PRO A 96 -12.96 -3.05 -18.89
N LYS A 97 -14.19 -2.97 -18.35
CA LYS A 97 -15.40 -2.60 -19.10
C LYS A 97 -15.69 -1.11 -18.91
N GLY A 98 -16.20 -0.46 -19.95
CA GLY A 98 -16.55 0.97 -19.92
C GLY A 98 -15.33 1.88 -19.71
N ALA A 99 -15.43 2.82 -18.77
CA ALA A 99 -14.42 3.85 -18.50
C ALA A 99 -13.03 3.28 -18.18
N LEU A 100 -12.97 2.13 -17.50
CA LEU A 100 -11.73 1.45 -17.16
C LEU A 100 -10.96 0.99 -18.43
N LYS A 101 -11.66 0.69 -19.54
CA LYS A 101 -11.01 0.30 -20.81
C LYS A 101 -10.29 1.46 -21.46
N GLN A 102 -10.88 2.65 -21.38
CA GLN A 102 -10.27 3.86 -21.90
C GLN A 102 -9.05 4.26 -21.08
N VAL A 103 -9.15 4.18 -19.74
CA VAL A 103 -8.02 4.41 -18.85
C VAL A 103 -6.90 3.41 -19.13
N HIS A 104 -7.21 2.12 -19.31
CA HIS A 104 -6.24 1.10 -19.69
C HIS A 104 -5.57 1.40 -21.04
N LYS A 105 -6.34 1.76 -22.08
CA LYS A 105 -5.78 2.13 -23.39
C LYS A 105 -4.87 3.36 -23.31
N PHE A 106 -5.26 4.36 -22.56
CA PHE A 106 -4.46 5.57 -22.37
C PHE A 106 -3.19 5.27 -21.58
N TYR A 107 -3.29 4.45 -20.52
CA TYR A 107 -2.17 4.04 -19.69
C TYR A 107 -1.17 3.16 -20.46
N ALA A 108 -1.65 2.17 -21.22
CA ALA A 108 -0.83 1.36 -22.11
C ALA A 108 -0.14 2.23 -23.18
N LYS A 109 -0.88 3.14 -23.83
CA LYS A 109 -0.31 4.08 -24.80
C LYS A 109 0.81 4.91 -24.16
N TYR A 110 0.57 5.50 -23.00
CA TYR A 110 1.55 6.30 -22.26
C TYR A 110 2.76 5.48 -21.79
N GLN A 111 2.56 4.23 -21.38
CA GLN A 111 3.66 3.36 -20.97
C GLN A 111 4.57 3.01 -22.16
N HIS A 112 3.99 2.82 -23.35
CA HIS A 112 4.73 2.46 -24.57
C HIS A 112 5.23 3.67 -25.37
N THR A 113 4.89 4.92 -25.02
CA THR A 113 5.42 6.10 -25.73
C THR A 113 6.91 6.32 -25.55
N HIS A 114 7.51 5.76 -24.48
CA HIS A 114 8.94 5.85 -24.23
C HIS A 114 9.72 4.65 -24.78
N GLU A 115 9.03 3.63 -25.27
CA GLU A 115 9.66 2.43 -25.85
C GLU A 115 10.04 2.63 -27.32
N SER A 116 9.50 3.65 -27.99
CA SER A 116 9.78 3.98 -29.40
C SER A 116 11.05 4.81 -29.63
N TYR A 117 11.96 4.90 -28.65
CA TYR A 117 13.25 5.60 -28.77
C TYR A 117 14.43 4.67 -28.41
N ASN A 118 14.45 3.49 -29.05
CA ASN A 118 15.63 2.65 -29.26
C ASN A 118 15.39 1.73 -30.45
#